data_AF-A0A531AEU0-F1
#
_entry.id   AF-A0A531AEU0-F1
#
_cell.length_a   1.000
_cell.length_b   1.000
_cell.length_c   1.000
_cell.angle_alpha   90.00
_cell.angle_beta   90.00
_cell.angle_gamma   90.00
#
_symmetry.space_group_name_H-M   'P 1'
#
loop_
_entity.id
_entity.type
_entity.pdbx_description
1 polymer ?
#
loop_
_entity_poly.entity_id
_entity_poly.type
_entity_poly.pdbx_seq_one_letter_code
_entity_poly.pdbx_strand_id
1 'polypeptide(L)'
;MTPSINLDESERFLEVFDPDAAFFTFQTFDENKERNDPSLVQMLHGPFSQHRAQLEKLNKRGAGVFFTVNETNGKGRKVEDIIRVRAVFVDLDGAPLEPVRQYQHKPHIIVETSEDRWHAYWLVNGLELEDFTSAQIALIERFGGDNIKDLPRVMRLPGFLHNKGEPRPVRLLETLDIGPYPGRDFYRAPRPDDTRDVARV
;
A
#
# COMPACT_ATOMS: atom_id res chain seq x y z
N MET A 1 7.90 -25.27 -6.16
CA MET A 1 6.42 -25.14 -6.03
C MET A 1 6.00 -24.03 -6.97
N THR A 2 4.93 -24.21 -7.73
CA THR A 2 4.39 -23.14 -8.58
C THR A 2 3.80 -22.05 -7.70
N PRO A 3 4.15 -20.77 -7.90
CA PRO A 3 3.58 -19.68 -7.11
C PRO A 3 2.07 -19.60 -7.35
N SER A 4 1.31 -19.43 -6.27
CA SER A 4 -0.15 -19.44 -6.28
C SER A 4 -0.73 -18.24 -5.55
N ILE A 5 -1.91 -17.82 -5.98
CA ILE A 5 -2.72 -16.80 -5.31
C ILE A 5 -3.22 -17.37 -3.97
N ASN A 6 -3.20 -16.54 -2.92
CA ASN A 6 -3.76 -16.82 -1.60
C ASN A 6 -4.68 -15.66 -1.18
N LEU A 7 -5.95 -15.73 -1.53
CA LEU A 7 -6.90 -14.63 -1.30
C LEU A 7 -7.26 -14.45 0.18
N ASP A 8 -7.02 -15.46 1.02
CA ASP A 8 -7.26 -15.37 2.46
C ASP A 8 -6.20 -14.47 3.13
N GLU A 9 -4.99 -14.38 2.57
CA GLU A 9 -4.00 -13.36 2.97
C GLU A 9 -4.46 -11.94 2.65
N SER A 10 -5.13 -11.74 1.51
CA SER A 10 -5.70 -10.43 1.16
C SER A 10 -6.79 -10.02 2.15
N GLU A 11 -7.66 -10.95 2.53
CA GLU A 11 -8.73 -10.73 3.50
C GLU A 11 -8.16 -10.37 4.87
N ARG A 12 -7.22 -11.18 5.40
CA ARG A 12 -6.52 -10.88 6.66
C ARG A 12 -5.78 -9.55 6.62
N PHE A 13 -5.11 -9.24 5.52
CA PHE A 13 -4.40 -7.96 5.37
C PHE A 13 -5.38 -6.79 5.51
N LEU A 14 -6.50 -6.81 4.78
CA LEU A 14 -7.47 -5.72 4.77
C LEU A 14 -8.22 -5.61 6.11
N GLU A 15 -8.52 -6.73 6.76
CA GLU A 15 -9.11 -6.77 8.11
C GLU A 15 -8.19 -6.12 9.15
N VAL A 16 -6.89 -6.40 9.12
CA VAL A 16 -5.92 -5.71 9.99
C VAL A 16 -5.76 -4.24 9.58
N PHE A 17 -5.76 -3.95 8.28
CA PHE A 17 -5.51 -2.60 7.77
C PHE A 17 -6.58 -1.60 8.24
N ASP A 18 -7.85 -2.01 8.14
CA ASP A 18 -8.97 -1.25 8.67
C ASP A 18 -10.21 -2.16 8.81
N PRO A 19 -10.46 -2.69 10.02
CA PRO A 19 -11.54 -3.66 10.24
C PRO A 19 -12.94 -3.06 10.08
N ASP A 20 -13.07 -1.73 10.20
CA ASP A 20 -14.33 -1.00 10.10
C ASP A 20 -14.58 -0.45 8.68
N ALA A 21 -13.70 -0.74 7.72
CA ALA A 21 -13.82 -0.25 6.36
C ALA A 21 -15.03 -0.84 5.63
N ALA A 22 -15.97 0.02 5.25
CA ALA A 22 -17.08 -0.37 4.38
C ALA A 22 -16.61 -0.79 2.98
N PHE A 23 -15.51 -0.21 2.50
CA PHE A 23 -14.91 -0.55 1.21
C PHE A 23 -13.42 -0.16 1.14
N PHE A 24 -12.74 -0.73 0.14
CA PHE A 24 -11.43 -0.27 -0.31
C PHE A 24 -11.49 0.14 -1.78
N THR A 25 -10.50 0.92 -2.21
CA THR A 25 -10.27 1.20 -3.63
C THR A 25 -9.15 0.29 -4.12
N PHE A 26 -9.48 -0.59 -5.05
CA PHE A 26 -8.52 -1.46 -5.72
C PHE A 26 -8.13 -0.88 -7.06
N GLN A 27 -6.87 -1.10 -7.44
CA GLN A 27 -6.33 -0.73 -8.73
C GLN A 27 -5.60 -1.93 -9.32
N THR A 28 -5.79 -2.15 -10.61
CA THR A 28 -5.04 -3.13 -11.38
C THR A 28 -4.27 -2.45 -12.50
N PHE A 29 -3.13 -3.02 -12.87
CA PHE A 29 -2.30 -2.56 -13.99
C PHE A 29 -1.81 -3.77 -14.77
N ASP A 30 -1.67 -3.63 -16.09
CA ASP A 30 -0.91 -4.61 -16.87
C ASP A 30 0.57 -4.56 -16.47
N GLU A 31 1.11 -5.66 -15.93
CA GLU A 31 2.52 -5.75 -15.56
C GLU A 31 3.42 -6.27 -16.70
N ASN A 32 2.83 -6.56 -17.86
CA ASN A 32 3.56 -6.78 -19.11
C ASN A 32 3.59 -5.48 -19.92
N LYS A 33 4.77 -4.84 -19.93
CA LYS A 33 5.01 -3.57 -20.64
C LYS A 33 4.85 -3.66 -22.16
N GLU A 34 5.06 -4.83 -22.75
CA GLU A 34 4.94 -5.03 -24.21
C GLU A 34 3.50 -5.23 -24.63
N ARG A 35 2.71 -5.94 -23.82
CA ARG A 35 1.29 -6.18 -24.06
C ARG A 35 0.46 -4.90 -23.93
N ASN A 36 0.63 -4.17 -22.82
CA ASN A 36 -0.10 -2.95 -22.51
C ASN A 36 -1.63 -3.05 -22.74
N ASP A 37 -2.27 -4.11 -22.24
CA ASP A 37 -3.70 -4.41 -22.38
C ASP A 37 -4.53 -3.50 -21.45
N PRO A 38 -5.29 -2.53 -21.99
CA PRO A 38 -6.07 -1.59 -21.18
C PRO A 38 -7.20 -2.27 -20.42
N SER A 39 -7.64 -3.47 -20.82
CA SER A 39 -8.69 -4.21 -20.09
C SER A 39 -8.22 -4.78 -18.74
N LEU A 40 -6.89 -4.76 -18.50
CA LEU A 40 -6.26 -5.11 -17.23
C LEU A 40 -6.06 -3.90 -16.30
N VAL A 41 -6.39 -2.69 -16.77
CA VAL A 41 -6.30 -1.47 -15.98
C VAL A 41 -7.69 -1.12 -15.48
N GLN A 42 -7.98 -1.48 -14.22
CA GLN A 42 -9.28 -1.23 -13.61
C GLN A 42 -9.15 -0.58 -12.24
N MET A 43 -10.09 0.31 -11.93
CA MET A 43 -10.30 0.88 -10.61
C MET A 43 -11.64 0.38 -10.08
N LEU A 44 -11.62 -0.27 -8.93
CA LEU A 44 -12.79 -0.93 -8.35
C LEU A 44 -12.99 -0.43 -6.92
N HIS A 45 -14.15 0.12 -6.62
CA HIS A 45 -14.54 0.54 -5.28
C HIS A 45 -15.54 -0.46 -4.71
N GLY A 46 -15.30 -0.94 -3.49
CA GLY A 46 -16.20 -1.87 -2.81
C GLY A 46 -15.49 -2.72 -1.78
N PRO A 47 -16.23 -3.53 -0.99
CA PRO A 47 -15.61 -4.51 -0.12
C PRO A 47 -14.84 -5.56 -0.94
N PHE A 48 -13.80 -6.14 -0.35
CA PHE A 48 -12.98 -7.15 -1.03
C PHE A 48 -13.81 -8.35 -1.52
N SER A 49 -14.77 -8.79 -0.71
CA SER A 49 -15.68 -9.90 -1.04
C SER A 49 -16.42 -9.71 -2.36
N GLN A 50 -16.78 -8.48 -2.72
CA GLN A 50 -17.43 -8.16 -4.00
C GLN A 50 -16.47 -8.29 -5.19
N HIS A 51 -15.19 -7.91 -5.02
CA HIS A 51 -14.22 -7.83 -6.11
C HIS A 51 -13.26 -9.02 -6.19
N ARG A 52 -13.25 -9.90 -5.17
CA ARG A 52 -12.34 -11.04 -5.02
C ARG A 52 -12.15 -11.85 -6.31
N ALA A 53 -13.24 -12.30 -6.93
CA ALA A 53 -13.20 -13.12 -8.15
C ALA A 53 -12.70 -12.34 -9.38
N GLN A 54 -13.05 -11.05 -9.48
CA GLN A 54 -12.62 -10.20 -10.59
C GLN A 54 -11.13 -9.89 -10.50
N LEU A 55 -10.63 -9.57 -9.31
CA LEU A 55 -9.21 -9.33 -9.07
C LEU A 55 -8.38 -10.59 -9.34
N GLU A 56 -8.85 -11.76 -8.91
CA GLU A 56 -8.20 -13.04 -9.21
C GLU A 56 -8.12 -13.30 -10.73
N LYS A 57 -9.23 -13.07 -11.45
CA LYS A 57 -9.27 -13.21 -12.92
C LYS A 57 -8.29 -12.26 -13.61
N LEU A 58 -8.20 -11.01 -13.15
CA LEU A 58 -7.27 -10.02 -13.70
C LEU A 58 -5.82 -10.43 -13.41
N ASN A 59 -5.52 -10.87 -12.19
CA ASN A 59 -4.17 -11.31 -11.81
C ASN A 59 -3.71 -12.54 -12.59
N LYS A 60 -4.60 -13.53 -12.81
CA LYS A 60 -4.33 -14.70 -13.67
C LYS A 60 -4.06 -14.34 -15.13
N ARG A 61 -4.57 -13.19 -15.59
CA ARG A 61 -4.28 -12.63 -16.91
C ARG A 61 -2.99 -11.80 -16.93
N GLY A 62 -2.28 -11.67 -15.82
CA GLY A 62 -1.02 -10.93 -15.73
C GLY A 62 -1.16 -9.48 -15.26
N ALA A 63 -2.28 -9.10 -14.66
CA ALA A 63 -2.38 -7.81 -13.98
C ALA A 63 -1.70 -7.85 -12.61
N GLY A 64 -1.06 -6.77 -12.20
CA GLY A 64 -0.72 -6.54 -10.79
C GLY A 64 -1.96 -6.06 -10.04
N VAL A 65 -2.10 -6.45 -8.78
CA VAL A 65 -3.24 -6.06 -7.92
C VAL A 65 -2.75 -5.18 -6.77
N PHE A 66 -3.40 -4.03 -6.64
CA PHE A 66 -3.05 -2.98 -5.69
C PHE A 66 -4.30 -2.47 -4.98
N PHE A 67 -4.09 -1.80 -3.85
CA PHE A 67 -5.12 -1.04 -3.14
C PHE A 67 -4.59 0.38 -2.86
N THR A 68 -5.48 1.36 -2.82
CA THR A 68 -5.14 2.71 -2.34
C THR A 68 -5.02 2.67 -0.82
N VAL A 69 -3.87 3.08 -0.29
CA VAL A 69 -3.56 3.00 1.14
C VAL A 69 -4.53 3.83 1.98
N ASN A 70 -4.72 5.09 1.58
CA ASN A 70 -5.58 6.01 2.28
C ASN A 70 -7.02 5.96 1.76
N GLU A 71 -7.97 6.30 2.63
CA GLU A 71 -9.39 6.17 2.32
C GLU A 71 -9.80 7.15 1.24
N THR A 72 -10.50 6.65 0.22
CA THR A 72 -11.06 7.48 -0.84
C THR A 72 -12.54 7.77 -0.60
N ASN A 73 -13.08 8.76 -1.33
CA ASN A 73 -14.50 9.07 -1.40
C ASN A 73 -15.31 8.09 -2.29
N GLY A 74 -14.68 7.06 -2.86
CA GLY A 74 -15.30 6.09 -3.76
C GLY A 74 -15.61 6.59 -5.19
N LYS A 75 -15.10 7.78 -5.58
CA LYS A 75 -15.28 8.38 -6.92
C LYS A 75 -14.00 8.39 -7.75
N GLY A 76 -12.85 8.21 -7.10
CA GLY A 76 -11.55 8.22 -7.74
C GLY A 76 -10.41 7.97 -6.76
N ARG A 77 -9.20 8.35 -7.17
CA ARG A 77 -7.95 8.24 -6.39
C ARG A 77 -7.04 9.46 -6.61
N LYS A 78 -7.59 10.63 -6.91
CA LYS A 78 -6.78 11.87 -6.90
C LYS A 78 -6.59 12.33 -5.45
N VAL A 79 -5.75 13.34 -5.26
CA VAL A 79 -5.57 13.95 -3.93
C VAL A 79 -6.91 14.45 -3.38
N GLU A 80 -7.76 15.08 -4.21
CA GLU A 80 -9.10 15.52 -3.80
C GLU A 80 -10.09 14.38 -3.50
N ASP A 81 -9.76 13.15 -3.88
CA ASP A 81 -10.58 11.98 -3.57
C ASP A 81 -10.22 11.34 -2.23
N ILE A 82 -9.10 11.72 -1.60
CA ILE A 82 -8.68 11.15 -0.31
C ILE A 82 -9.36 11.89 0.84
N ILE A 83 -10.01 11.14 1.73
CA ILE A 83 -10.82 11.68 2.83
C ILE A 83 -10.27 11.35 4.22
N ARG A 84 -9.39 10.36 4.34
CA ARG A 84 -8.74 10.01 5.62
C ARG A 84 -7.41 9.29 5.40
N VAL A 85 -6.41 9.64 6.21
CA VAL A 85 -5.18 8.86 6.32
C VAL A 85 -5.46 7.60 7.14
N ARG A 86 -5.24 6.41 6.55
CA ARG A 86 -5.32 5.12 7.27
C ARG A 86 -3.96 4.73 7.83
N ALA A 87 -2.90 4.98 7.07
CA ALA A 87 -1.55 4.57 7.42
C ALA A 87 -0.50 5.50 6.82
N VAL A 88 0.63 5.62 7.51
CA VAL A 88 1.90 6.00 6.90
C VAL A 88 2.71 4.72 6.62
N PHE A 89 3.62 4.76 5.66
CA PHE A 89 4.25 3.54 5.17
C PHE A 89 5.66 3.75 4.64
N VAL A 90 6.37 2.67 4.34
CA VAL A 90 7.59 2.71 3.53
C VAL A 90 7.57 1.59 2.49
N ASP A 91 8.14 1.88 1.32
CA ASP A 91 8.48 0.90 0.30
C ASP A 91 10.00 0.73 0.32
N LEU A 92 10.47 -0.47 0.62
CA LEU A 92 11.88 -0.80 0.78
C LEU A 92 12.33 -1.61 -0.45
N ASP A 93 12.74 -0.92 -1.53
CA ASP A 93 13.35 -1.55 -2.71
C ASP A 93 14.88 -1.65 -2.53
N GLY A 94 15.33 -2.65 -1.78
CA GLY A 94 16.75 -2.89 -1.47
C GLY A 94 17.27 -2.24 -0.18
N ALA A 95 16.41 -1.49 0.54
CA ALA A 95 16.70 -1.03 1.89
C ALA A 95 16.47 -2.15 2.93
N PRO A 96 17.27 -2.23 4.01
CA PRO A 96 17.17 -3.33 4.97
C PRO A 96 15.88 -3.27 5.80
N LEU A 97 15.25 -4.43 6.02
CA LEU A 97 14.04 -4.54 6.85
C LEU A 97 14.32 -4.45 8.35
N GLU A 98 15.52 -4.84 8.81
CA GLU A 98 15.82 -4.97 10.24
C GLU A 98 15.64 -3.66 11.06
N PRO A 99 16.08 -2.47 10.58
CA PRO A 99 15.83 -1.21 11.29
C PRO A 99 14.34 -0.89 11.44
N VAL A 100 13.50 -1.31 10.50
CA VAL A 100 12.04 -1.10 10.56
C VAL A 100 11.41 -1.97 11.66
N ARG A 101 11.82 -3.24 11.77
CA ARG A 101 11.36 -4.15 12.83
C ARG A 101 11.78 -3.71 14.24
N GLN A 102 12.95 -3.07 14.34
CA GLN A 102 13.52 -2.58 15.60
C GLN A 102 13.03 -1.19 15.99
N TYR A 103 12.21 -0.54 15.16
CA TYR A 103 11.71 0.79 15.46
C TYR A 103 10.81 0.79 16.70
N GLN A 104 10.89 1.87 17.49
CA GLN A 104 10.12 2.03 18.72
C GLN A 104 8.61 1.85 18.48
N HIS A 105 8.11 2.45 17.39
CA HIS A 105 6.77 2.15 16.89
C HIS A 105 6.91 1.00 15.91
N LYS A 106 6.63 -0.23 16.33
CA LYS A 106 6.68 -1.37 15.41
C LYS A 106 5.63 -1.20 14.30
N PRO A 107 5.93 -1.57 13.04
CA PRO A 107 4.93 -1.55 11.99
C PRO A 107 3.79 -2.51 12.33
N HIS A 108 2.57 -2.12 11.97
CA HIS A 108 1.40 -2.97 12.11
C HIS A 108 1.41 -4.11 11.11
N ILE A 109 1.95 -3.86 9.92
CA ILE A 109 1.93 -4.82 8.82
C ILE A 109 3.26 -4.78 8.08
N ILE A 110 3.82 -5.95 7.77
CA ILE A 110 4.95 -6.12 6.85
C ILE A 110 4.53 -7.05 5.72
N VAL A 111 4.75 -6.61 4.49
CA VAL A 111 4.48 -7.37 3.26
C VAL A 111 5.79 -7.57 2.51
N GLU A 112 6.06 -8.80 2.07
CA GLU A 112 7.12 -9.10 1.10
C GLU A 112 6.55 -8.97 -0.31
N THR A 113 7.09 -8.05 -1.10
CA THR A 113 6.61 -7.78 -2.46
C THR A 113 7.38 -8.54 -3.53
N SER A 114 8.64 -8.83 -3.21
CA SER A 114 9.50 -9.82 -3.84
C SER A 114 10.68 -10.09 -2.91
N GLU A 115 11.56 -10.99 -3.33
CA GLU A 115 12.85 -11.22 -2.67
C GLU A 115 13.58 -9.90 -2.37
N ASP A 116 13.94 -9.71 -1.10
CA ASP A 116 14.59 -8.52 -0.53
C ASP A 116 13.87 -7.18 -0.76
N ARG A 117 12.53 -7.21 -0.92
CA ARG A 117 11.71 -6.01 -1.05
C ARG A 117 10.46 -6.08 -0.18
N TRP A 118 10.19 -4.99 0.54
CA TRP A 118 9.13 -4.99 1.55
C TRP A 118 8.32 -3.71 1.56
N HIS A 119 7.04 -3.84 1.88
CA HIS A 119 6.26 -2.72 2.38
C HIS A 119 6.10 -2.86 3.89
N ALA A 120 6.21 -1.75 4.62
CA ALA A 120 5.83 -1.70 6.02
C ALA A 120 4.83 -0.56 6.26
N TYR A 121 3.80 -0.84 7.06
CA TYR A 121 2.71 0.09 7.32
C TYR A 121 2.55 0.32 8.82
N TRP A 122 2.35 1.59 9.18
CA TRP A 122 1.94 2.01 10.51
C TRP A 122 0.54 2.61 10.39
N LEU A 123 -0.45 1.91 10.93
CA LEU A 123 -1.83 2.39 10.99
C LEU A 123 -1.90 3.55 11.98
N VAL A 124 -2.60 4.62 11.60
CA VAL A 124 -2.68 5.84 12.39
C VAL A 124 -4.12 6.32 12.57
N ASN A 125 -4.36 7.05 13.66
CA ASN A 125 -5.59 7.83 13.85
C ASN A 125 -5.28 9.32 14.04
N GLY A 126 -6.13 10.19 13.50
CA GLY A 126 -6.00 11.64 13.67
C GLY A 126 -4.75 12.27 13.03
N LEU A 127 -4.18 11.66 11.98
CA LEU A 127 -3.21 12.34 11.12
C LEU A 127 -3.98 13.12 10.04
N GLU A 128 -3.79 14.44 10.01
CA GLU A 128 -4.43 15.30 9.01
C GLU A 128 -3.86 15.05 7.61
N LEU A 129 -4.68 15.27 6.58
CA LEU A 129 -4.27 15.05 5.19
C LEU A 129 -3.05 15.91 4.80
N GLU A 130 -3.00 17.15 5.28
CA GLU A 130 -1.90 18.09 5.02
C GLU A 130 -0.58 17.69 5.67
N ASP A 131 -0.63 16.96 6.80
CA ASP A 131 0.54 16.51 7.55
C ASP A 131 1.10 15.17 7.03
N PHE A 132 0.36 14.47 6.16
CA PHE A 132 0.76 13.17 5.64
C PHE A 132 2.14 13.21 4.98
N THR A 133 2.37 14.19 4.11
CA THR A 133 3.61 14.25 3.30
C THR A 133 4.85 14.39 4.18
N SER A 134 4.80 15.22 5.22
CA SER A 134 5.95 15.42 6.12
C SER A 134 6.20 14.20 7.00
N ALA A 135 5.15 13.54 7.49
CA ALA A 135 5.23 12.28 8.23
C ALA A 135 5.86 11.16 7.37
N GLN A 136 5.41 11.06 6.12
CA GLN A 136 5.89 10.08 5.14
C GLN A 136 7.37 10.32 4.79
N ILE A 137 7.78 11.58 4.59
CA ILE A 137 9.21 11.95 4.40
C ILE A 137 10.05 11.54 5.61
N ALA A 138 9.57 11.75 6.83
CA ALA A 138 10.30 11.39 8.04
C ALA A 138 10.60 9.88 8.12
N LEU A 139 9.67 9.03 7.68
CA LEU A 139 9.89 7.58 7.60
C LEU A 139 10.83 7.20 6.47
N ILE A 140 10.68 7.81 5.30
CA ILE A 140 11.56 7.60 4.13
C ILE A 140 13.01 7.91 4.51
N GLU A 141 13.27 9.08 5.10
CA GLU A 141 14.62 9.48 5.54
C GLU A 141 15.17 8.54 6.61
N ARG A 142 14.32 8.06 7.52
CA ARG A 142 14.72 7.17 8.62
C ARG A 142 15.13 5.79 8.14
N PHE A 143 14.40 5.23 7.17
CA PHE A 143 14.55 3.83 6.77
C PHE A 143 15.15 3.64 5.37
N GLY A 144 15.41 4.73 4.64
CA GLY A 144 15.96 4.67 3.29
C GLY A 144 14.98 4.10 2.27
N GLY A 145 13.67 4.28 2.48
CA GLY A 145 12.65 3.82 1.54
C GLY A 145 12.61 4.63 0.26
N ASP A 146 11.82 4.18 -0.71
CA ASP A 146 11.57 4.91 -1.95
C ASP A 146 10.89 6.26 -1.65
N ASN A 147 11.12 7.24 -2.53
CA ASN A 147 10.56 8.60 -2.45
C ASN A 147 9.05 8.61 -2.81
N ILE A 148 8.25 7.86 -2.05
CA ILE A 148 6.80 7.70 -2.22
C ILE A 148 6.08 8.44 -1.09
N LYS A 149 5.58 9.63 -1.41
CA LYS A 149 5.05 10.58 -0.41
C LYS A 149 3.67 11.17 -0.72
N ASP A 150 2.96 10.60 -1.70
CA ASP A 150 1.65 11.06 -2.13
C ASP A 150 0.51 10.37 -1.37
N LEU A 151 -0.50 11.16 -0.97
CA LEU A 151 -1.72 10.69 -0.31
C LEU A 151 -2.45 9.54 -1.03
N PRO A 152 -2.69 9.61 -2.36
CA PRO A 152 -3.44 8.59 -3.08
C PRO A 152 -2.62 7.38 -3.54
N ARG A 153 -1.51 7.10 -2.87
CA ARG A 153 -0.61 6.00 -3.27
C ARG A 153 -1.32 4.66 -3.26
N VAL A 154 -1.13 3.91 -4.34
CA VAL A 154 -1.50 2.50 -4.44
C VAL A 154 -0.30 1.62 -4.12
N MET A 155 -0.53 0.59 -3.32
CA MET A 155 0.49 -0.39 -2.91
C MET A 155 0.00 -1.80 -3.22
N ARG A 156 0.93 -2.74 -3.42
CA ARG A 156 0.59 -4.14 -3.73
C ARG A 156 -0.24 -4.75 -2.60
N LEU A 157 -1.31 -5.43 -2.99
CA LEU A 157 -2.15 -6.20 -2.08
C LEU A 157 -1.55 -7.63 -1.95
N PRO A 158 -1.15 -8.09 -0.74
CA PRO A 158 -0.68 -9.47 -0.55
C PRO A 158 -1.77 -10.48 -0.89
N GLY A 159 -1.35 -11.70 -1.22
CA GLY A 159 -2.23 -12.77 -1.67
C GLY A 159 -2.36 -12.89 -3.19
N PHE A 160 -1.85 -11.92 -3.95
CA PHE A 160 -1.78 -11.96 -5.42
C PHE A 160 -0.36 -12.19 -5.93
N LEU A 161 -0.22 -12.51 -7.21
CA LEU A 161 1.08 -12.60 -7.87
C LEU A 161 1.55 -11.23 -8.37
N HIS A 162 2.82 -10.94 -8.16
CA HIS A 162 3.59 -9.93 -8.89
C HIS A 162 4.00 -10.53 -10.23
N ASN A 163 3.38 -10.07 -11.32
CA ASN A 163 3.48 -10.63 -12.68
C ASN A 163 4.49 -9.90 -13.57
N LYS A 164 5.40 -9.11 -12.98
CA LYS A 164 6.47 -8.44 -13.73
C LYS A 164 7.59 -9.44 -14.01
N GLY A 165 7.49 -10.14 -15.14
CA GLY A 165 8.40 -11.22 -15.49
C GLY A 165 7.89 -12.58 -15.02
N GLU A 166 8.76 -13.39 -14.40
CA GLU A 166 8.32 -14.65 -13.77
C GLU A 166 7.43 -14.34 -12.56
N PRO A 167 6.19 -14.87 -12.51
CA PRO A 167 5.27 -14.57 -11.41
C PRO A 167 5.84 -14.94 -10.05
N ARG A 168 5.73 -14.04 -9.07
CA ARG A 168 6.16 -14.26 -7.67
C ARG A 168 5.02 -13.89 -6.71
N PRO A 169 4.84 -14.60 -5.59
CA PRO A 169 3.78 -14.25 -4.64
C PRO A 169 4.15 -12.97 -3.88
N VAL A 170 3.18 -12.08 -3.70
CA VAL A 170 3.24 -11.00 -2.70
C VAL A 170 2.68 -11.56 -1.40
N ARG A 171 3.46 -11.55 -0.32
CA ARG A 171 3.13 -12.26 0.92
C ARG A 171 2.92 -11.32 2.09
N LEU A 172 1.89 -11.59 2.87
CA LEU A 172 1.78 -11.02 4.21
C LEU A 172 2.76 -11.73 5.14
N LEU A 173 3.79 -11.03 5.62
CA LEU A 173 4.79 -11.62 6.51
C LEU A 173 4.39 -11.50 7.98
N GLU A 174 4.04 -10.30 8.41
CA GLU A 174 3.80 -9.98 9.81
C GLU A 174 2.59 -9.08 9.96
N THR A 175 1.86 -9.32 11.05
CA THR A 175 0.77 -8.46 11.53
C THR A 175 0.96 -8.26 13.03
N LEU A 176 0.85 -7.03 13.50
CA LEU A 176 0.84 -6.69 14.92
C LEU A 176 -0.59 -6.34 15.33
N ASP A 177 -1.15 -7.14 16.23
CA ASP A 177 -2.53 -7.01 16.70
C ASP A 177 -2.64 -5.99 17.83
N ILE A 178 -2.47 -4.71 17.48
CA ILE A 178 -2.71 -3.56 18.36
C ILE A 178 -3.48 -2.49 17.58
N GLY A 179 -4.13 -1.57 18.30
CA GLY A 179 -4.81 -0.44 17.67
C GLY A 179 -3.87 0.52 16.93
N PRO A 180 -4.41 1.41 16.08
CA PRO A 180 -3.65 2.44 15.39
C PRO A 180 -2.89 3.35 16.36
N TYR A 181 -1.70 3.80 15.96
CA TYR A 181 -0.97 4.81 16.72
C TYR A 181 -1.62 6.19 16.55
N PRO A 182 -1.48 7.08 17.54
CA PRO A 182 -1.73 8.51 17.34
C PRO A 182 -0.91 9.07 16.17
N GLY A 183 -1.57 9.73 15.22
CA GLY A 183 -0.92 10.34 14.04
C GLY A 183 0.17 11.34 14.42
N ARG A 184 0.00 12.03 15.56
CA ARG A 184 1.01 12.94 16.14
C ARG A 184 2.35 12.27 16.45
N ASP A 185 2.40 10.95 16.64
CA ASP A 185 3.64 10.22 16.93
C ASP A 185 4.52 10.10 15.67
N PHE A 186 3.92 10.34 14.49
CA PHE A 186 4.60 10.38 13.19
C PHE A 186 4.70 11.80 12.63
N TYR A 187 4.08 12.78 13.30
CA TYR A 187 4.11 14.17 12.86
C TYR A 187 5.53 14.71 12.86
N ARG A 188 5.81 15.48 11.81
CA ARG A 188 7.01 16.30 11.71
C ARG A 188 6.62 17.62 11.07
N ALA A 189 7.13 18.72 11.62
CA ALA A 189 7.00 20.04 11.01
C ALA A 189 7.55 20.00 9.56
N PRO A 190 6.77 20.43 8.56
CA PRO A 190 7.23 20.52 7.18
C PRO A 190 8.47 21.40 7.05
N ARG A 191 9.43 20.98 6.24
CA ARG A 191 10.59 21.79 5.86
C ARG A 191 10.41 22.41 4.48
N PRO A 192 11.11 23.52 4.16
CA PRO A 192 10.99 24.20 2.86
C PRO A 192 11.31 23.36 1.62
N ASP A 193 12.01 22.23 1.77
CA ASP A 193 12.40 21.31 0.70
C ASP A 193 11.40 20.17 0.47
N ASP A 194 10.49 19.91 1.40
CA ASP A 194 9.54 18.78 1.35
C ASP A 194 8.55 18.89 0.16
N THR A 195 8.31 20.10 -0.36
CA THR A 195 7.33 20.40 -1.43
C THR A 195 7.91 20.37 -2.84
N ARG A 196 9.23 20.16 -3.02
CA ARG A 196 9.89 20.35 -4.33
C ARG A 196 9.53 19.31 -5.38
N ASP A 197 8.88 18.19 -5.01
CA ASP A 197 8.60 17.07 -5.92
C ASP A 197 7.11 16.77 -6.15
N VAL A 198 6.16 17.57 -5.63
CA VAL A 198 4.71 17.24 -5.74
C VAL A 198 4.13 17.57 -7.13
N ALA A 199 4.97 17.82 -8.12
CA ALA A 199 4.54 18.13 -9.48
C ALA A 199 4.12 16.85 -10.24
N ARG A 200 2.81 16.61 -10.24
CA ARG A 200 2.01 15.94 -11.29
C ARG A 200 2.40 14.50 -11.66
N VAL A 201 1.59 13.55 -11.21
CA VAL A 201 1.29 12.30 -11.95
C VAL A 201 -0.22 12.19 -12.12
#